data_AF-A0A7S1AAH1-F1
#
_entry.id   AF-A0A7S1AAH1-F1
#
_cell.length_a   1.000
_cell.length_b   1.000
_cell.length_c   1.000
_cell.angle_alpha   90.00
_cell.angle_beta   90.00
_cell.angle_gamma   90.00
#
_symmetry.space_group_name_H-M   'P 1'
#
loop_
_entity.id
_entity.type
_entity.pdbx_description
1 polymer ?
#
loop_
_entity_poly.entity_id
_entity_poly.type
_entity_poly.pdbx_seq_one_letter_code
_entity_poly.pdbx_strand_id
1 'polypeptide(L)'
;RFATSSCTKDPKVGVAAKSMEALKLKDFYSLRLLSTPPFSVQYVLEAVMHLLAGEVGIDLDVGGGAKDTSWRSAAKLLGHPQFLQHLSTLKRRIDRGSVPRNNIEKARAVQELLGPRFSPVVVAETSAPVGGLCAWVIGTVAYYDFITSV
;
A
#
# COMPACT_ATOMS: atom_id res chain seq x y z
N ARG A 1 6.89 32.10 -1.27
CA ARG A 1 7.86 31.06 -0.82
C ARG A 1 7.33 29.71 -1.26
N PHE A 2 7.59 29.31 -2.51
CA PHE A 2 7.29 27.95 -2.99
C PHE A 2 8.62 27.26 -3.19
N ALA A 3 9.02 26.47 -2.20
CA ALA A 3 10.18 25.60 -2.32
C ALA A 3 9.77 24.31 -3.03
N THR A 4 9.57 24.39 -4.34
CA THR A 4 9.66 23.21 -5.22
C THR A 4 11.15 22.98 -5.52
N SER A 5 11.92 22.52 -4.53
CA SER A 5 13.34 22.22 -4.74
C SER A 5 13.88 21.24 -3.70
N SER A 6 13.50 19.97 -3.86
CA SER A 6 14.27 18.82 -3.36
C SER A 6 13.65 17.57 -3.95
N CYS A 7 14.02 17.32 -5.21
CA CYS A 7 13.81 16.06 -5.90
C CYS A 7 14.20 14.91 -4.95
N THR A 8 13.19 14.18 -4.48
CA THR A 8 13.21 12.87 -3.81
C THR A 8 14.56 12.13 -3.89
N LYS A 9 15.43 12.33 -2.90
CA LYS A 9 16.69 11.58 -2.74
C LYS A 9 16.61 10.52 -1.64
N ASP A 10 15.44 10.32 -1.03
CA ASP A 10 15.26 9.21 -0.10
C ASP A 10 15.22 7.89 -0.89
N PRO A 11 16.19 6.97 -0.68
CA PRO A 11 16.24 5.71 -1.40
C PRO A 11 14.94 4.90 -1.24
N LYS A 12 14.24 5.07 -0.11
CA LYS A 12 12.96 4.40 0.16
C LYS A 12 11.82 4.87 -0.76
N VAL A 13 11.77 6.16 -1.09
CA VAL A 13 10.75 6.73 -2.00
C VAL A 13 11.06 6.40 -3.45
N GLY A 14 12.35 6.46 -3.84
CA GLY A 14 12.80 6.08 -5.19
C GLY A 14 12.60 4.59 -5.50
N VAL A 15 12.78 3.72 -4.51
CA VAL A 15 12.52 2.28 -4.64
C VAL A 15 11.03 1.97 -4.78
N ALA A 16 10.16 2.67 -4.02
CA ALA A 16 8.72 2.52 -4.15
C ALA A 16 8.22 2.92 -5.56
N ALA A 17 8.72 4.04 -6.11
CA ALA A 17 8.36 4.49 -7.46
C ALA A 17 8.81 3.48 -8.55
N LYS A 18 10.05 2.98 -8.47
CA LYS A 18 10.55 1.95 -9.41
C LYS A 18 9.78 0.63 -9.32
N SER A 19 9.34 0.25 -8.11
CA SER A 19 8.56 -0.96 -7.91
C SER A 19 7.20 -0.85 -8.60
N MET A 20 6.56 0.32 -8.59
CA MET A 20 5.26 0.53 -9.23
C MET A 20 5.30 0.41 -10.76
N GLU A 21 6.38 0.84 -11.41
CA GLU A 21 6.52 0.76 -12.88
C GLU A 21 6.60 -0.69 -13.39
N ALA A 22 7.05 -1.61 -12.52
CA ALA A 22 7.13 -3.03 -12.84
C ALA A 22 5.79 -3.77 -12.64
N LEU A 23 4.83 -3.22 -11.89
CA LEU A 23 3.57 -3.89 -11.55
C LEU A 23 2.54 -3.78 -12.66
N LYS A 24 2.09 -4.90 -13.20
CA LYS A 24 0.95 -4.97 -14.13
C LYS A 24 -0.25 -5.59 -13.45
N LEU A 25 -1.46 -5.14 -13.81
CA LEU A 25 -2.72 -5.72 -13.32
C LEU A 25 -2.79 -7.24 -13.54
N LYS A 26 -2.17 -7.74 -14.62
CA LYS A 26 -2.10 -9.17 -14.94
C LYS A 26 -1.32 -9.97 -13.89
N ASP A 27 -0.35 -9.35 -13.22
CA ASP A 27 0.52 -10.03 -12.24
C ASP A 27 -0.25 -10.38 -10.95
N PHE A 28 -1.39 -9.71 -10.71
CA PHE A 28 -2.26 -10.00 -9.57
C PHE A 28 -3.35 -11.02 -9.87
N TYR A 29 -3.51 -11.44 -11.13
CA TYR A 29 -4.53 -12.41 -11.51
C TYR A 29 -4.33 -13.76 -10.82
N SER A 30 -3.09 -14.28 -10.82
CA SER A 30 -2.72 -15.53 -10.17
C SER A 30 -2.97 -15.51 -8.66
N LEU A 31 -2.74 -14.36 -8.01
CA LEU A 31 -2.99 -14.20 -6.59
C LEU A 31 -4.47 -14.34 -6.26
N ARG A 32 -5.36 -13.74 -7.06
CA ARG A 32 -6.82 -13.78 -6.84
C ARG A 32 -7.41 -15.19 -6.97
N LEU A 33 -6.74 -16.08 -7.71
CA LEU A 33 -7.15 -17.47 -7.88
C LEU A 33 -6.81 -18.36 -6.68
N LEU A 34 -5.98 -17.87 -5.75
CA LEU A 34 -5.65 -18.62 -4.54
C LEU A 34 -6.86 -18.70 -3.60
N SER A 35 -7.25 -19.92 -3.23
CA SER A 35 -8.30 -20.15 -2.23
C SER A 35 -7.89 -19.67 -0.84
N THR A 36 -6.59 -19.79 -0.52
CA THR A 36 -6.00 -19.38 0.76
C THR A 36 -4.77 -18.54 0.48
N PRO A 37 -4.74 -17.25 0.85
CA PRO A 37 -3.56 -16.42 0.65
C PRO A 37 -2.46 -16.83 1.64
N PRO A 38 -1.18 -16.79 1.23
CA PRO A 38 -0.07 -16.87 2.17
C PRO A 38 -0.16 -15.75 3.21
N PHE A 39 0.22 -16.05 4.45
CA PHE A 39 0.11 -15.13 5.59
C PHE A 39 0.76 -13.77 5.28
N SER A 40 1.99 -13.77 4.75
CA SER A 40 2.73 -12.56 4.34
C SER A 40 1.97 -11.70 3.31
N VAL A 41 1.34 -12.34 2.33
CA VAL A 41 0.57 -11.67 1.27
C VAL A 41 -0.70 -11.03 1.85
N GLN A 42 -1.38 -11.73 2.75
CA GLN A 42 -2.61 -11.24 3.37
C GLN A 42 -2.38 -9.91 4.09
N TYR A 43 -1.35 -9.80 4.92
CA TYR A 43 -1.07 -8.56 5.65
C TYR A 43 -0.56 -7.43 4.75
N VAL A 44 0.21 -7.73 3.71
CA VAL A 44 0.62 -6.68 2.75
C VAL A 44 -0.63 -6.08 2.09
N LEU A 45 -1.59 -6.91 1.70
CA LEU A 45 -2.84 -6.45 1.12
C LEU A 45 -3.74 -5.76 2.13
N GLU A 46 -3.76 -6.22 3.37
CA GLU A 46 -4.45 -5.55 4.48
C GLU A 46 -3.91 -4.13 4.70
N ALA A 47 -2.59 -3.95 4.71
CA ALA A 47 -1.97 -2.63 4.79
C ALA A 47 -2.35 -1.74 3.60
N VAL A 48 -2.37 -2.29 2.37
CA VAL A 48 -2.84 -1.56 1.18
C VAL A 48 -4.32 -1.15 1.32
N MET A 49 -5.18 -2.04 1.81
CA MET A 49 -6.59 -1.77 2.04
C MET A 49 -6.79 -0.66 3.07
N HIS A 50 -6.01 -0.64 4.15
CA HIS A 50 -6.04 0.46 5.13
C HIS A 50 -5.61 1.80 4.53
N LEU A 51 -4.56 1.82 3.70
CA LEU A 51 -4.12 3.04 3.01
C LEU A 51 -5.18 3.59 2.04
N LEU A 52 -5.86 2.68 1.34
CA LEU A 52 -6.94 3.00 0.39
C LEU A 52 -8.32 3.03 1.05
N ALA A 53 -8.43 2.95 2.37
CA ALA A 53 -9.72 2.96 3.05
C ALA A 53 -10.45 4.30 2.84
N GLY A 54 -11.74 4.24 2.54
CA GLY A 54 -12.52 5.41 2.11
C GLY A 54 -12.41 5.72 0.61
N GLU A 55 -11.67 4.90 -0.14
CA GLU A 55 -11.66 4.88 -1.61
C GLU A 55 -12.17 3.51 -2.12
N VAL A 56 -12.42 3.40 -3.42
CA VAL A 56 -12.73 2.14 -4.17
C VAL A 56 -13.50 1.08 -3.38
N GLY A 57 -14.75 1.36 -3.01
CA GLY A 57 -15.61 0.35 -2.39
C GLY A 57 -15.04 -0.29 -1.11
N ILE A 58 -14.00 0.31 -0.51
CA ILE A 58 -13.50 -0.03 0.83
C ILE A 58 -14.16 0.95 1.79
N ASP A 59 -15.27 0.53 2.36
CA ASP A 59 -15.95 1.29 3.40
C ASP A 59 -15.00 1.52 4.58
N LEU A 60 -15.16 2.67 5.23
CA LEU A 60 -14.50 2.95 6.49
C LEU A 60 -15.26 2.29 7.63
N ASP A 61 -14.52 1.64 8.53
CA ASP A 61 -15.01 1.23 9.83
C ASP A 61 -15.19 2.45 10.75
N VAL A 62 -15.92 2.27 11.87
CA VAL A 62 -16.11 3.28 12.92
C VAL A 62 -14.77 3.82 13.42
N GLY A 63 -13.73 2.96 13.48
CA GLY A 63 -12.38 3.37 13.81
C GLY A 63 -11.55 3.86 12.63
N GLY A 64 -12.15 4.31 11.52
CA GLY A 64 -11.48 4.97 10.38
C GLY A 64 -10.54 4.10 9.55
N GLY A 65 -10.66 2.77 9.59
CA GLY A 65 -9.85 1.85 8.76
C GLY A 65 -10.69 1.13 7.73
N ALA A 66 -10.09 0.28 6.90
CA ALA A 66 -10.85 -0.61 6.04
C ALA A 66 -11.82 -1.47 6.87
N LYS A 67 -13.12 -1.40 6.55
CA LYS A 67 -14.20 -2.14 7.21
C LYS A 67 -14.11 -3.64 6.95
N ASP A 68 -13.70 -4.00 5.74
CA ASP A 68 -13.52 -5.40 5.35
C ASP A 68 -12.09 -5.62 4.86
N THR A 69 -11.27 -6.23 5.72
CA THR A 69 -9.91 -6.65 5.42
C THR A 69 -9.82 -8.11 5.00
N SER A 70 -10.95 -8.76 4.70
CA SER A 70 -10.96 -10.15 4.26
C SER A 70 -10.22 -10.34 2.94
N TRP A 71 -9.68 -11.54 2.75
CA TRP A 71 -9.06 -11.95 1.49
C TRP A 71 -9.99 -11.74 0.29
N ARG A 72 -11.30 -11.97 0.44
CA ARG A 72 -12.28 -11.76 -0.63
C ARG A 72 -12.32 -10.31 -1.09
N SER A 73 -12.24 -9.36 -0.16
CA SER A 73 -12.23 -7.94 -0.47
C SER A 73 -10.88 -7.47 -1.01
N ALA A 74 -9.77 -8.01 -0.50
CA ALA A 74 -8.45 -7.83 -1.10
C ALA A 74 -8.41 -8.32 -2.56
N ALA A 75 -8.95 -9.51 -2.83
CA ALA A 75 -9.01 -10.09 -4.17
C ALA A 75 -9.91 -9.28 -5.13
N LYS A 76 -10.97 -8.64 -4.63
CA LYS A 76 -11.78 -7.69 -5.43
C LYS A 76 -10.99 -6.43 -5.75
N LEU A 77 -10.30 -5.86 -4.77
CA LEU A 77 -9.46 -4.67 -4.93
C LEU A 77 -8.36 -4.90 -5.97
N LEU A 78 -7.64 -6.03 -5.87
CA LEU A 78 -6.62 -6.43 -6.84
C LEU A 78 -7.16 -6.62 -8.26
N GLY A 79 -8.45 -6.94 -8.38
CA GLY A 79 -9.15 -7.09 -9.65
C GLY A 79 -9.66 -5.79 -10.25
N HIS A 80 -9.60 -4.68 -9.51
CA HIS A 80 -10.18 -3.42 -9.95
C HIS A 80 -9.32 -2.81 -11.06
N PRO A 81 -9.89 -2.40 -12.21
CA PRO A 81 -9.10 -1.89 -13.34
C PRO A 81 -8.34 -0.60 -13.00
N GLN A 82 -8.85 0.18 -12.04
CA GLN A 82 -8.22 1.41 -11.58
C GLN A 82 -7.27 1.19 -10.39
N PHE A 83 -7.04 -0.04 -9.92
CA PHE A 83 -6.23 -0.30 -8.73
C PHE A 83 -4.87 0.42 -8.75
N LEU A 84 -4.11 0.27 -9.84
CA LEU A 84 -2.81 0.95 -10.00
C LEU A 84 -2.93 2.48 -10.02
N GLN A 85 -4.02 3.01 -10.60
CA GLN A 85 -4.31 4.44 -10.60
C GLN A 85 -4.53 4.94 -9.17
N HIS A 86 -5.26 4.20 -8.33
CA HIS A 86 -5.48 4.56 -6.93
C HIS A 86 -4.17 4.60 -6.14
N LEU A 87 -3.27 3.62 -6.33
CA LEU A 87 -1.94 3.63 -5.72
C LEU A 87 -1.15 4.90 -6.10
N SER A 88 -1.14 5.27 -7.39
CA SER A 88 -0.47 6.48 -7.87
C SER A 88 -1.10 7.77 -7.36
N THR A 89 -2.44 7.82 -7.24
CA THR A 89 -3.14 8.99 -6.70
C THR A 89 -2.92 9.18 -5.22
N LEU A 90 -2.60 8.13 -4.46
CA LEU A 90 -2.43 8.21 -3.00
C LEU A 90 -1.33 9.20 -2.61
N LYS A 91 -0.19 9.23 -3.32
CA LYS A 91 0.87 10.22 -3.07
C LYS A 91 0.33 11.65 -3.17
N ARG A 92 -0.42 11.96 -4.23
CA ARG A 92 -1.04 13.29 -4.41
C ARG A 92 -2.06 13.61 -3.32
N ARG A 93 -2.78 12.60 -2.81
CA ARG A 93 -3.73 12.77 -1.69
C ARG A 93 -2.99 13.10 -0.39
N ILE A 94 -1.84 12.44 -0.14
CA ILE A 94 -0.96 12.76 1.00
C ILE A 94 -0.47 14.21 0.87
N ASP A 95 0.02 14.61 -0.31
CA ASP A 95 0.50 15.98 -0.58
C ASP A 95 -0.60 17.04 -0.37
N ARG A 96 -1.87 16.67 -0.58
CA ARG A 96 -3.04 17.54 -0.34
C ARG A 96 -3.58 17.47 1.09
N GLY A 97 -3.03 16.62 1.95
CA GLY A 97 -3.55 16.37 3.30
C GLY A 97 -4.93 15.73 3.33
N SER A 98 -5.37 15.07 2.24
CA SER A 98 -6.71 14.46 2.15
C SER A 98 -6.75 13.02 2.63
N VAL A 99 -5.61 12.43 3.02
CA VAL A 99 -5.54 11.07 3.58
C VAL A 99 -5.67 11.16 5.10
N PRO A 100 -6.66 10.51 5.72
CA PRO A 100 -6.77 10.47 7.17
C PRO A 100 -5.54 9.84 7.82
N ARG A 101 -5.03 10.45 8.90
CA ARG A 101 -3.88 9.92 9.68
C ARG A 101 -4.10 8.46 10.09
N ASN A 102 -5.32 8.12 10.45
CA ASN A 102 -5.71 6.79 10.90
C ASN A 102 -5.50 5.70 9.82
N ASN A 103 -5.62 6.03 8.52
CA ASN A 103 -5.30 5.09 7.44
C ASN A 103 -3.82 4.69 7.49
N ILE A 104 -2.94 5.67 7.70
CA ILE A 104 -1.49 5.48 7.80
C ILE A 104 -1.13 4.71 9.07
N GLU A 105 -1.74 5.07 10.20
CA GLU A 105 -1.49 4.38 11.48
C GLU A 105 -1.91 2.92 11.45
N LYS A 106 -3.06 2.59 10.84
CA LYS A 106 -3.47 1.19 10.69
C LYS A 106 -2.55 0.42 9.74
N ALA A 107 -2.13 1.04 8.63
CA ALA A 107 -1.15 0.41 7.75
C ALA A 107 0.19 0.16 8.47
N ARG A 108 0.64 1.08 9.33
CA ARG A 108 1.83 0.90 10.18
C ARG A 108 1.63 -0.23 11.19
N ALA A 109 0.49 -0.29 11.87
CA ALA A 109 0.21 -1.35 12.83
C ALA A 109 0.33 -2.74 12.19
N VAL A 110 -0.13 -2.89 10.94
CA VAL A 110 0.04 -4.13 10.16
C VAL A 110 1.51 -4.42 9.84
N GLN A 111 2.31 -3.39 9.50
CA GLN A 111 3.76 -3.56 9.29
C GLN A 111 4.45 -4.03 10.57
N GLU A 112 4.13 -3.39 11.71
CA GLU A 112 4.70 -3.72 13.02
C GLU A 112 4.31 -5.13 13.48
N LEU A 113 3.07 -5.56 13.19
CA LEU A 113 2.59 -6.91 13.49
C LEU A 113 3.40 -8.00 12.77
N LEU A 114 3.74 -7.80 11.50
CA LEU A 114 4.62 -8.70 10.77
C LEU A 114 6.10 -8.50 11.12
N GLY A 115 6.47 -7.30 11.56
CA GLY A 115 7.82 -6.89 11.92
C GLY A 115 8.82 -7.15 10.79
N PRO A 116 9.91 -7.91 11.03
CA PRO A 116 10.94 -8.15 10.01
C PRO A 116 10.44 -8.99 8.83
N ARG A 117 9.29 -9.67 8.96
CA ARG A 117 8.65 -10.41 7.86
C ARG A 117 7.94 -9.49 6.88
N PHE A 118 7.65 -8.23 7.26
CA PHE A 118 7.16 -7.19 6.35
C PHE A 118 8.34 -6.64 5.53
N SER A 119 8.95 -7.50 4.72
CA SER A 119 10.10 -7.16 3.88
C SER A 119 9.75 -7.42 2.42
N PRO A 120 10.01 -6.47 1.51
CA PRO A 120 9.74 -6.66 0.09
C PRO A 120 10.54 -7.83 -0.48
N VAL A 121 11.73 -8.12 0.08
CA VAL A 121 12.56 -9.27 -0.32
C VAL A 121 11.89 -10.58 0.08
N VAL A 122 11.48 -10.70 1.35
CA VAL A 122 10.83 -11.92 1.88
C VAL A 122 9.48 -12.17 1.19
N VAL A 123 8.70 -11.11 0.95
CA VAL A 123 7.40 -11.23 0.28
C VAL A 123 7.58 -11.54 -1.21
N ALA A 124 8.63 -11.02 -1.85
CA ALA A 124 8.94 -11.33 -3.25
C ALA A 124 9.26 -12.80 -3.49
N GLU A 125 9.80 -13.52 -2.49
CA GLU A 125 10.00 -14.98 -2.56
C GLU A 125 8.69 -15.74 -2.77
N THR A 126 7.59 -15.22 -2.19
CA THR A 126 6.26 -15.78 -2.42
C THR A 126 5.70 -15.30 -3.75
N SER A 127 5.77 -14.00 -4.02
CA SER A 127 5.27 -13.41 -5.26
C SER A 127 5.93 -12.07 -5.52
N ALA A 128 6.69 -11.98 -6.62
CA ALA A 128 7.34 -10.76 -7.07
C ALA A 128 6.43 -9.51 -7.09
N PRO A 129 5.20 -9.54 -7.65
CA PRO A 129 4.32 -8.37 -7.64
C PRO A 129 3.87 -7.96 -6.22
N VAL A 130 3.72 -8.90 -5.29
CA VAL A 130 3.39 -8.57 -3.89
C VAL A 130 4.61 -7.98 -3.17
N GLY A 131 5.83 -8.42 -3.51
CA GLY A 131 7.05 -7.77 -3.05
C GLY A 131 7.12 -6.29 -3.45
N GLY A 132 6.71 -5.97 -4.67
CA GLY A 132 6.57 -4.58 -5.13
C GLY A 132 5.52 -3.79 -4.35
N LEU A 133 4.36 -4.40 -4.05
CA LEU A 133 3.34 -3.77 -3.18
C LEU A 133 3.87 -3.53 -1.75
N CYS A 134 4.62 -4.49 -1.20
CA CYS A 134 5.23 -4.37 0.12
C CYS A 134 6.20 -3.17 0.16
N ALA A 135 7.08 -3.05 -0.85
CA ALA A 135 7.98 -1.91 -0.98
C ALA A 135 7.22 -0.57 -1.10
N TRP A 136 6.14 -0.56 -1.88
CA TRP A 136 5.28 0.61 -2.04
C TRP A 136 4.61 1.05 -0.74
N VAL A 137 4.08 0.11 0.04
CA VAL A 137 3.46 0.38 1.36
C VAL A 137 4.48 1.02 2.31
N ILE A 138 5.69 0.45 2.41
CA ILE A 138 6.77 1.00 3.25
C ILE A 138 7.14 2.41 2.79
N GLY A 139 7.33 2.61 1.48
CA GLY A 139 7.69 3.91 0.92
C GLY A 139 6.61 4.96 1.14
N THR A 140 5.33 4.58 1.07
CA THR A 140 4.19 5.47 1.29
C THR A 140 4.08 5.92 2.75
N VAL A 141 4.20 4.99 3.70
CA VAL A 141 4.19 5.32 5.14
C VAL A 141 5.37 6.23 5.48
N ALA A 142 6.58 5.89 5.00
CA ALA A 142 7.76 6.73 5.21
C ALA A 142 7.63 8.13 4.59
N TYR A 143 6.99 8.24 3.42
CA TYR A 143 6.72 9.51 2.77
C TYR A 143 5.74 10.39 3.56
N TYR A 144 4.69 9.77 4.11
CA TYR A 144 3.75 10.47 4.99
C TYR A 144 4.44 11.00 6.26
N ASP A 145 5.28 10.18 6.89
CA ASP A 145 6.06 10.59 8.07
C ASP A 145 6.98 11.76 7.75
N PHE A 146 7.63 11.73 6.59
CA PHE A 146 8.49 12.83 6.15
C PHE A 146 7.72 14.14 5.97
N ILE A 147 6.54 14.11 5.34
CA ILE A 147 5.73 15.32 5.15
C ILE A 147 5.18 15.85 6.46
N THR A 148 4.75 14.97 7.36
CA THR A 148 4.13 15.36 8.64
C THR A 148 5.15 15.75 9.71
N SER A 149 6.41 15.33 9.58
CA SER A 149 7.51 15.71 10.47
C SER A 149 8.13 17.08 10.14
N VAL A 150 7.71 17.73 9.06
CA VAL A 150 8.16 19.06 8.61
C VAL A 150 7.13 20.12 9.00
#